data_AF-A0A7K0J7U1-F1
#
_entry.id   AF-A0A7K0J7U1-F1
#
_cell.length_a   1.000
_cell.length_b   1.000
_cell.length_c   1.000
_cell.angle_alpha   90.00
_cell.angle_beta   90.00
_cell.angle_gamma   90.00
#
_symmetry.space_group_name_H-M   'P 1'
#
loop_
_entity.id
_entity.type
_entity.pdbx_description
1 polymer ?
#
loop_
_entity_poly.entity_id
_entity_poly.type
_entity_poly.pdbx_seq_one_letter_code
_entity_poly.pdbx_strand_id
1 'polypeptide(L)'
;MFGSAVPGEKSTEFAIISLLTAAGIGVTVPEGINSLCCGTPWKSKGMTKGYATMRRRVVDVMRRATQGGELTIISDAVSCSEGFVHELEYEAVTGIRVVDAVQYVADEVLPIMPALPKVASAALHPTCSSTRMGWNNALKRCAEAVADEVVVADTWGCCGFAGDRGMLHPELTESATRREAAELSSHEFDLYLSANRTCELGMERATGKPWRHVLSVLSERMVEYAPA
;
A
#
# COMPACT_ATOMS: atom_id res chain seq x y z
N MET A 1 4.42 7.36 9.87
CA MET A 1 4.48 8.81 9.55
C MET A 1 3.11 9.50 9.49
N PHE A 2 1.98 8.80 9.25
CA PHE A 2 0.68 9.47 9.01
C PHE A 2 -0.49 9.01 9.88
N GLY A 3 -0.22 8.22 10.92
CA GLY A 3 -1.27 7.61 11.74
C GLY A 3 -2.20 6.69 10.94
N SER A 4 -3.17 6.10 11.64
CA SER A 4 -4.23 5.29 11.05
C SER A 4 -5.29 6.16 10.37
N ALA A 5 -6.11 5.58 9.50
CA ALA A 5 -7.19 6.30 8.81
C ALA A 5 -8.33 6.65 9.77
N VAL A 6 -8.63 5.75 10.70
CA VAL A 6 -9.70 5.95 11.69
C VAL A 6 -9.15 5.94 13.13
N PRO A 7 -9.77 6.68 14.06
CA PRO A 7 -9.34 6.67 15.46
C PRO A 7 -9.39 5.25 16.07
N GLY A 8 -8.31 4.85 16.73
CA GLY A 8 -8.23 3.55 17.40
C GLY A 8 -7.83 2.36 16.51
N GLU A 9 -7.80 2.53 15.18
CA GLU A 9 -7.28 1.52 14.25
C GLU A 9 -5.79 1.27 14.49
N LYS A 10 -5.39 0.00 14.45
CA LYS A 10 -3.99 -0.42 14.58
C LYS A 10 -3.18 0.05 13.36
N SER A 11 -1.87 0.19 13.51
CA SER A 11 -1.04 0.58 12.35
C SER A 11 -1.11 -0.47 11.23
N THR A 12 -0.93 -0.03 9.98
CA THR A 12 -0.84 -0.94 8.83
C THR A 12 0.27 -1.97 9.00
N GLU A 13 1.40 -1.57 9.60
CA GLU A 13 2.48 -2.47 10.02
C GLU A 13 1.95 -3.60 10.92
N PHE A 14 1.22 -3.26 11.98
CA PHE A 14 0.65 -4.25 12.90
C PHE A 14 -0.32 -5.18 12.18
N ALA A 15 -1.18 -4.65 11.31
CA ALA A 15 -2.13 -5.44 10.53
C ALA A 15 -1.43 -6.45 9.62
N ILE A 16 -0.40 -6.03 8.89
CA ILE A 16 0.37 -6.90 8.00
C ILE A 16 1.10 -7.97 8.80
N ILE A 17 1.79 -7.60 9.88
CA ILE A 17 2.48 -8.58 10.74
C ILE A 17 1.48 -9.58 11.34
N SER A 18 0.29 -9.13 11.73
CA SER A 18 -0.75 -10.01 12.28
C SER A 18 -1.23 -11.03 11.25
N LEU A 19 -1.49 -10.59 10.01
CA LEU A 19 -1.87 -11.48 8.91
C LEU A 19 -0.78 -12.51 8.60
N LEU A 20 0.48 -12.08 8.53
CA LEU A 20 1.62 -12.97 8.27
C LEU A 20 1.83 -13.97 9.40
N THR A 21 1.71 -13.50 10.65
CA THR A 21 1.83 -14.37 11.84
C THR A 21 0.73 -15.42 11.87
N ALA A 22 -0.52 -15.04 11.56
CA ALA A 22 -1.64 -15.97 11.46
C ALA A 22 -1.43 -17.04 10.36
N ALA A 23 -0.70 -16.67 9.30
CA ALA A 23 -0.28 -17.59 8.24
C ALA A 23 0.97 -18.43 8.58
N GLY A 24 1.57 -18.27 9.77
CA GLY A 24 2.80 -18.96 10.17
C GLY A 24 4.05 -18.43 9.44
N ILE A 25 3.99 -17.22 8.87
CA ILE A 25 5.08 -16.59 8.12
C ILE A 25 5.86 -15.67 9.05
N GLY A 26 7.12 -16.03 9.30
CA GLY A 26 8.06 -15.20 10.05
C GLY A 26 8.55 -14.00 9.24
N VAL A 27 8.69 -12.86 9.91
CA VAL A 27 9.25 -11.64 9.32
C VAL A 27 10.43 -11.12 10.14
N THR A 28 11.33 -10.41 9.48
CA THR A 28 12.40 -9.67 10.14
C THR A 28 12.37 -8.22 9.68
N VAL A 29 12.67 -7.30 10.60
CA VAL A 29 12.79 -5.88 10.30
C VAL A 29 14.28 -5.56 10.09
N PRO A 30 14.65 -4.91 8.97
CA PRO A 30 16.04 -4.55 8.72
C PRO A 30 16.63 -3.65 9.82
N GLU A 31 17.90 -3.89 10.19
CA GLU A 31 18.62 -2.99 11.07
C GLU A 31 18.69 -1.58 10.47
N GLY A 32 18.45 -0.56 11.29
CA GLY A 32 18.49 0.83 10.86
C GLY A 32 17.27 1.29 10.05
N ILE A 33 16.14 0.55 10.10
CA ILE A 33 14.89 0.85 9.37
C ILE A 33 14.45 2.33 9.46
N ASN A 34 14.61 2.95 10.63
CA ASN A 34 14.22 4.35 10.89
C ASN A 34 15.04 5.38 10.09
N SER A 35 16.13 4.96 9.44
CA SER A 35 17.00 5.82 8.63
C SER A 35 16.80 5.65 7.12
N LEU A 36 15.81 4.85 6.72
CA LEU A 36 15.56 4.45 5.33
C LEU A 36 14.38 5.19 4.72
N CYS A 37 14.44 5.34 3.39
CA CYS A 37 13.37 5.86 2.57
C CYS A 37 13.49 5.23 1.18
N CYS A 38 12.36 4.89 0.56
CA CYS A 38 12.30 4.39 -0.82
C CYS A 38 12.71 5.42 -1.88
N GLY A 39 12.90 6.69 -1.49
CA GLY A 39 13.33 7.75 -2.41
C GLY A 39 12.19 8.48 -3.12
N THR A 40 10.95 7.97 -3.08
CA THR A 40 9.80 8.53 -3.82
C THR A 40 9.59 10.04 -3.59
N PRO A 41 9.58 10.57 -2.35
CA PRO A 41 9.43 12.03 -2.12
C PRO A 41 10.59 12.87 -2.68
N TRP A 42 11.80 12.31 -2.73
CA TRP A 42 12.97 13.00 -3.28
C TRP A 42 12.88 13.06 -4.81
N LYS A 43 12.49 11.94 -5.42
CA LYS A 43 12.29 11.81 -6.86
C LYS A 43 11.20 12.75 -7.36
N SER A 44 10.04 12.80 -6.69
CA SER A 44 8.89 13.62 -7.13
C SER A 44 9.13 15.13 -7.04
N LYS A 45 10.10 15.56 -6.22
CA LYS A 45 10.54 16.96 -6.09
C LYS A 45 11.76 17.30 -6.94
N GLY A 46 12.35 16.33 -7.66
CA GLY A 46 13.58 16.54 -8.43
C GLY A 46 14.83 16.74 -7.55
N MET A 47 14.81 16.30 -6.29
CA MET A 47 15.93 16.43 -5.34
C MET A 47 16.99 15.33 -5.57
N THR A 48 17.71 15.43 -6.67
CA THR A 48 18.61 14.37 -7.18
C THR A 48 19.70 13.92 -6.19
N LYS A 49 20.34 14.85 -5.47
CA LYS A 49 21.38 14.52 -4.48
C LYS A 49 20.84 13.71 -3.29
N GLY A 50 19.68 14.12 -2.76
CA GLY A 50 19.02 13.40 -1.68
C GLY A 50 18.51 12.04 -2.14
N TYR A 51 17.95 11.98 -3.34
CA TYR A 51 17.50 10.74 -3.95
C TYR A 51 18.64 9.73 -4.11
N ALA A 52 19.79 10.13 -4.67
CA ALA A 52 20.97 9.26 -4.81
C ALA A 52 21.54 8.81 -3.46
N THR A 53 21.46 9.65 -2.43
CA THR A 53 21.92 9.29 -1.07
C THR A 53 21.02 8.23 -0.46
N MET A 54 19.69 8.38 -0.58
CA MET A 54 18.73 7.40 -0.07
C MET A 54 18.79 6.09 -0.85
N ARG A 55 18.93 6.14 -2.18
CA ARG A 55 19.14 4.97 -3.04
C ARG A 55 20.25 4.06 -2.54
N ARG A 56 21.47 4.59 -2.43
CA ARG A 56 22.63 3.80 -2.00
C ARG A 56 22.39 3.18 -0.63
N ARG A 57 21.88 3.99 0.32
CA ARG A 57 21.58 3.51 1.67
C ARG A 57 20.57 2.38 1.68
N VAL A 58 19.45 2.53 0.97
CA VAL A 58 18.39 1.51 0.98
C VAL A 58 18.83 0.25 0.26
N VAL A 59 19.52 0.35 -0.87
CA VAL A 59 20.05 -0.81 -1.61
C VAL A 59 21.07 -1.58 -0.77
N ASP A 60 21.98 -0.89 -0.09
CA ASP A 60 22.96 -1.51 0.81
C ASP A 60 22.27 -2.29 1.95
N VAL A 61 21.20 -1.74 2.51
CA VAL A 61 20.42 -2.41 3.56
C VAL A 61 19.63 -3.58 2.99
N MET A 62 19.00 -3.44 1.82
CA MET A 62 18.28 -4.54 1.16
C MET A 62 19.21 -5.73 0.92
N ARG A 63 20.44 -5.51 0.43
CA ARG A 63 21.45 -6.57 0.24
C ARG A 63 21.76 -7.32 1.52
N ARG A 64 22.00 -6.61 2.63
CA ARG A 64 22.32 -7.23 3.92
C ARG A 64 21.11 -7.93 4.54
N ALA A 65 19.97 -7.25 4.59
CA ALA A 65 18.75 -7.74 5.23
C ALA A 65 18.19 -8.98 4.54
N THR A 66 18.39 -9.11 3.22
CA THR A 66 17.96 -10.27 2.45
C THR A 66 19.01 -11.37 2.35
N GLN A 67 20.17 -11.23 3.00
CA GLN A 67 21.29 -12.17 2.86
C GLN A 67 21.69 -12.42 1.39
N GLY A 68 21.66 -11.35 0.57
CA GLY A 68 21.93 -11.44 -0.85
C GLY A 68 20.76 -11.94 -1.71
N GLY A 69 19.55 -12.03 -1.17
CA GLY A 69 18.32 -12.37 -1.91
C GLY A 69 17.56 -13.59 -1.38
N GLU A 70 18.02 -14.22 -0.30
CA GLU A 70 17.34 -15.35 0.34
C GLU A 70 15.96 -14.98 0.89
N LEU A 71 15.80 -13.73 1.36
CA LEU A 71 14.51 -13.23 1.86
C LEU A 71 13.84 -12.29 0.85
N THR A 72 12.52 -12.43 0.75
CA THR A 72 11.68 -11.51 -0.03
C THR A 72 11.41 -10.23 0.78
N ILE A 73 11.54 -9.08 0.14
CA ILE A 73 11.19 -7.79 0.73
C ILE A 73 9.72 -7.49 0.44
N ILE A 74 9.00 -7.11 1.50
CA ILE A 74 7.65 -6.53 1.43
C ILE A 74 7.61 -5.16 2.09
N SER A 75 6.65 -4.32 1.68
CA SER A 75 6.37 -3.03 2.30
C SER A 75 4.87 -2.80 2.38
N ASP A 76 4.44 -2.03 3.37
CA ASP A 76 3.06 -1.62 3.64
C ASP A 76 2.57 -0.43 2.80
N ALA A 77 3.31 -0.09 1.75
CA ALA A 77 3.05 1.07 0.91
C ALA A 77 3.50 0.76 -0.52
N VAL A 78 2.54 0.65 -1.43
CA VAL A 78 2.83 0.25 -2.82
C VAL A 78 3.81 1.18 -3.51
N SER A 79 3.78 2.48 -3.19
CA SER A 79 4.75 3.44 -3.74
C SER A 79 6.18 3.24 -3.22
N CYS A 80 6.35 2.66 -2.03
CA CYS A 80 7.65 2.25 -1.50
C CYS A 80 8.12 0.96 -2.18
N SER A 81 7.23 -0.02 -2.34
CA SER A 81 7.51 -1.28 -3.04
C SER A 81 7.98 -1.03 -4.48
N GLU A 82 7.30 -0.16 -5.24
CA GLU A 82 7.75 0.29 -6.57
C GLU A 82 9.12 0.99 -6.49
N GLY A 83 9.29 1.89 -5.52
CA GLY A 83 10.55 2.61 -5.31
C GLY A 83 11.72 1.66 -5.11
N PHE A 84 11.59 0.68 -4.21
CA PHE A 84 12.64 -0.31 -3.94
C PHE A 84 13.01 -1.13 -5.17
N VAL A 85 12.04 -1.55 -5.99
CA VAL A 85 12.31 -2.23 -7.28
C VAL A 85 13.17 -1.34 -8.17
N HIS A 86 12.77 -0.08 -8.36
CA HIS A 86 13.52 0.85 -9.20
C HIS A 86 14.90 1.19 -8.64
N GLU A 87 15.09 1.26 -7.32
CA GLU A 87 16.40 1.49 -6.72
C GLU A 87 17.35 0.30 -6.97
N LEU A 88 16.85 -0.94 -6.88
CA LEU A 88 17.62 -2.14 -7.23
C LEU A 88 17.99 -2.15 -8.72
N GLU A 89 17.03 -1.86 -9.61
CA GLU A 89 17.27 -1.74 -11.06
C GLU A 89 18.32 -0.68 -11.39
N TYR A 90 18.23 0.49 -10.75
CA TYR A 90 19.17 1.59 -10.98
C TYR A 90 20.60 1.23 -10.57
N GLU A 91 20.77 0.54 -9.45
CA GLU A 91 22.07 0.08 -8.95
C GLU A 91 22.50 -1.27 -9.58
N ALA A 92 21.80 -1.73 -10.63
CA ALA A 92 22.04 -3.00 -11.32
C ALA A 92 22.13 -4.21 -10.37
N VAL A 93 21.30 -4.21 -9.32
CA VAL A 93 21.21 -5.29 -8.35
C VAL A 93 20.22 -6.33 -8.83
N THR A 94 20.68 -7.57 -8.96
CA THR A 94 19.83 -8.72 -9.31
C THR A 94 19.76 -9.70 -8.13
N GLY A 95 18.81 -10.63 -8.19
CA GLY A 95 18.64 -11.69 -7.17
C GLY A 95 17.83 -11.31 -5.93
N ILE A 96 17.57 -10.02 -5.70
CA ILE A 96 16.71 -9.56 -4.60
C ILE A 96 15.27 -9.41 -5.10
N ARG A 97 14.34 -10.15 -4.49
CA ARG A 97 12.90 -10.05 -4.78
C ARG A 97 12.24 -9.00 -3.89
N VAL A 98 11.60 -8.03 -4.51
CA VAL A 98 10.69 -7.08 -3.84
C VAL A 98 9.28 -7.31 -4.38
N VAL A 99 8.31 -7.37 -3.48
CA VAL A 99 6.89 -7.46 -3.83
C VAL A 99 6.09 -6.62 -2.83
N ASP A 100 4.98 -6.03 -3.25
CA ASP A 100 4.15 -5.31 -2.30
C ASP A 100 3.44 -6.26 -1.31
N ALA A 101 3.18 -5.79 -0.09
CA ALA A 101 2.44 -6.56 0.90
C ALA A 101 1.07 -7.02 0.40
N VAL A 102 0.35 -6.24 -0.43
CA VAL A 102 -0.95 -6.68 -0.96
C VAL A 102 -0.80 -7.87 -1.90
N GLN A 103 0.26 -7.91 -2.70
CA GLN A 103 0.56 -9.03 -3.58
C GLN A 103 1.01 -10.25 -2.77
N TYR A 104 1.88 -10.07 -1.79
CA TYR A 104 2.31 -11.16 -0.92
C TYR A 104 1.14 -11.77 -0.14
N VAL A 105 0.29 -10.94 0.48
CA VAL A 105 -0.89 -11.41 1.21
C VAL A 105 -1.88 -12.09 0.27
N ALA A 106 -2.12 -11.56 -0.92
CA ALA A 106 -3.03 -12.19 -1.87
C ALA A 106 -2.56 -13.59 -2.29
N ASP A 107 -1.26 -13.79 -2.47
CA ASP A 107 -0.72 -15.05 -2.98
C ASP A 107 -0.45 -16.08 -1.89
N GLU A 108 0.08 -15.66 -0.74
CA GLU A 108 0.60 -16.58 0.29
C GLU A 108 -0.35 -16.72 1.49
N VAL A 109 -1.15 -15.70 1.79
CA VAL A 109 -1.96 -15.64 3.02
C VAL A 109 -3.43 -15.90 2.73
N LEU A 110 -4.04 -15.19 1.77
CA LEU A 110 -5.47 -15.38 1.45
C LEU A 110 -5.86 -16.84 1.16
N PRO A 111 -5.06 -17.66 0.44
CA PRO A 111 -5.47 -19.04 0.13
C PRO A 111 -5.61 -19.97 1.33
N ILE A 112 -4.96 -19.64 2.45
CA ILE A 112 -4.98 -20.44 3.68
C ILE A 112 -5.85 -19.82 4.78
N MET A 113 -6.42 -18.64 4.53
CA MET A 113 -7.30 -17.97 5.47
C MET A 113 -8.72 -18.57 5.42
N PRO A 114 -9.44 -18.59 6.56
CA PRO A 114 -10.85 -18.92 6.56
C PRO A 114 -11.64 -17.88 5.77
N ALA A 115 -12.80 -18.29 5.25
CA ALA A 115 -13.74 -17.33 4.66
C ALA A 115 -14.26 -16.37 5.74
N LEU A 116 -14.23 -15.07 5.45
CA LEU A 116 -14.67 -14.02 6.36
C LEU A 116 -16.07 -13.51 5.96
N PRO A 117 -16.88 -13.05 6.93
CA PRO A 117 -18.07 -12.26 6.64
C PRO A 117 -17.71 -10.97 5.89
N LYS A 118 -18.39 -10.74 4.77
CA LYS A 118 -18.17 -9.60 3.88
C LYS A 118 -19.21 -8.51 4.12
N VAL A 119 -18.84 -7.27 3.83
CA VAL A 119 -19.81 -6.17 3.63
C VAL A 119 -20.39 -6.23 2.22
N ALA A 120 -21.45 -5.47 1.98
CA ALA A 120 -22.10 -5.48 0.68
C ALA A 120 -21.18 -4.86 -0.38
N SER A 121 -20.56 -3.71 -0.12
CA SER A 121 -19.79 -2.99 -1.15
C SER A 121 -18.54 -2.26 -0.65
N ALA A 122 -17.55 -2.17 -1.52
CA ALA A 122 -16.34 -1.38 -1.30
C ALA A 122 -15.96 -0.57 -2.55
N ALA A 123 -15.68 0.72 -2.37
CA ALA A 123 -14.93 1.50 -3.35
C ALA A 123 -13.44 1.17 -3.22
N LEU A 124 -12.77 0.94 -4.34
CA LEU A 124 -11.35 0.61 -4.40
C LEU A 124 -10.61 1.61 -5.30
N HIS A 125 -9.53 2.19 -4.77
CA HIS A 125 -8.61 3.04 -5.51
C HIS A 125 -7.29 2.30 -5.69
N PRO A 126 -7.08 1.64 -6.85
CA PRO A 126 -5.76 1.23 -7.28
C PRO A 126 -4.81 2.42 -7.27
N THR A 127 -3.55 2.19 -6.97
CA THR A 127 -2.57 3.27 -7.01
C THR A 127 -1.90 3.31 -8.38
N CYS A 128 -1.31 4.45 -8.73
CA CYS A 128 -0.47 4.54 -9.93
C CYS A 128 0.69 3.54 -9.86
N SER A 129 1.28 3.35 -8.67
CA SER A 129 2.34 2.38 -8.39
C SER A 129 1.87 0.94 -8.54
N SER A 130 0.71 0.56 -7.96
CA SER A 130 0.17 -0.80 -8.12
C SER A 130 -0.15 -1.11 -9.57
N THR A 131 -0.64 -0.12 -10.33
CA THR A 131 -0.94 -0.29 -11.75
C THR A 131 0.31 -0.53 -12.57
N ARG A 132 1.36 0.29 -12.36
CA ARG A 132 2.64 0.18 -13.06
C ARG A 132 3.36 -1.14 -12.74
N MET A 133 3.21 -1.62 -11.52
CA MET A 133 3.84 -2.87 -11.05
C MET A 133 3.00 -4.12 -11.31
N GLY A 134 1.76 -3.98 -11.81
CA GLY A 134 0.87 -5.12 -12.08
C GLY A 134 0.21 -5.73 -10.82
N TRP A 135 0.19 -5.02 -9.70
CA TRP A 135 -0.35 -5.49 -8.41
C TRP A 135 -1.85 -5.18 -8.20
N ASN A 136 -2.53 -4.61 -9.20
CA ASN A 136 -3.97 -4.28 -9.11
C ASN A 136 -4.86 -5.51 -8.85
N ASN A 137 -4.55 -6.65 -9.47
CA ASN A 137 -5.33 -7.87 -9.27
C ASN A 137 -5.21 -8.39 -7.83
N ALA A 138 -4.01 -8.34 -7.24
CA ALA A 138 -3.83 -8.71 -5.84
C ALA A 138 -4.56 -7.75 -4.89
N LEU A 139 -4.45 -6.45 -5.14
CA LEU A 139 -5.21 -5.44 -4.40
C LEU A 139 -6.72 -5.71 -4.46
N LYS A 140 -7.27 -6.01 -5.65
CA LYS A 140 -8.68 -6.35 -5.82
C LYS A 140 -9.07 -7.63 -5.07
N ARG A 141 -8.26 -8.69 -5.15
CA ARG A 141 -8.48 -9.94 -4.41
C ARG A 141 -8.53 -9.72 -2.89
N CYS A 142 -7.64 -8.88 -2.36
CA CYS A 142 -7.66 -8.50 -0.94
C CYS A 142 -8.93 -7.72 -0.57
N ALA A 143 -9.45 -6.86 -1.45
CA ALA A 143 -10.71 -6.16 -1.23
C ALA A 143 -11.92 -7.10 -1.30
N GLU A 144 -11.94 -8.03 -2.25
CA GLU A 144 -12.99 -9.04 -2.41
C GLU A 144 -13.02 -10.06 -1.26
N ALA A 145 -11.94 -10.16 -0.49
CA ALA A 145 -11.93 -10.96 0.74
C ALA A 145 -12.79 -10.32 1.86
N VAL A 146 -13.08 -9.01 1.77
CA VAL A 146 -13.84 -8.27 2.80
C VAL A 146 -15.15 -7.67 2.30
N ALA A 147 -15.40 -7.63 0.99
CA ALA A 147 -16.62 -7.10 0.38
C ALA A 147 -17.13 -8.00 -0.75
N ASP A 148 -18.45 -8.07 -0.92
CA ASP A 148 -19.10 -8.82 -2.02
C ASP A 148 -18.95 -8.11 -3.36
N GLU A 149 -19.19 -6.80 -3.39
CA GLU A 149 -18.99 -5.96 -4.56
C GLU A 149 -17.79 -5.02 -4.36
N VAL A 150 -16.85 -5.02 -5.30
CA VAL A 150 -15.69 -4.11 -5.29
C VAL A 150 -15.70 -3.26 -6.55
N VAL A 151 -15.90 -1.96 -6.38
CA VAL A 151 -16.02 -0.98 -7.46
C VAL A 151 -14.74 -0.17 -7.57
N VAL A 152 -14.14 -0.17 -8.77
CA VAL A 152 -13.11 0.78 -9.18
C VAL A 152 -13.77 1.74 -10.15
N ALA A 153 -13.65 3.04 -9.92
CA ALA A 153 -14.21 4.05 -10.82
C ALA A 153 -13.60 3.95 -12.23
N ASP A 154 -14.41 4.08 -13.27
CA ASP A 154 -13.93 4.14 -14.66
C ASP A 154 -13.07 5.38 -14.91
N THR A 155 -13.35 6.46 -14.19
CA THR A 155 -12.58 7.71 -14.22
C THR A 155 -11.36 7.72 -13.30
N TRP A 156 -10.98 6.55 -12.76
CA TRP A 156 -9.79 6.36 -11.95
C TRP A 156 -8.52 6.96 -12.58
N GLY A 157 -7.65 7.51 -11.72
CA GLY A 157 -6.33 7.99 -12.10
C GLY A 157 -5.37 8.14 -10.92
N CYS A 158 -4.22 8.77 -11.15
CA CYS A 158 -3.31 9.10 -10.06
C CYS A 158 -3.98 10.08 -9.08
N CYS A 159 -3.97 9.79 -7.78
CA CYS A 159 -4.49 10.68 -6.74
C CYS A 159 -3.79 12.06 -6.62
N GLY A 160 -2.69 12.30 -7.34
CA GLY A 160 -1.97 13.58 -7.33
C GLY A 160 -1.08 13.82 -6.11
N PHE A 161 -1.00 12.89 -5.15
CA PHE A 161 -0.25 13.09 -3.91
C PHE A 161 1.28 13.02 -4.09
N ALA A 162 1.76 12.18 -5.03
CA ALA A 162 3.15 12.10 -5.50
C ALA A 162 4.22 12.14 -4.38
N GLY A 163 4.22 11.14 -3.50
CA GLY A 163 5.06 11.12 -2.31
C GLY A 163 4.40 11.93 -1.20
N ASP A 164 4.86 13.16 -0.98
CA ASP A 164 4.31 14.10 0.00
C ASP A 164 3.87 15.44 -0.62
N ARG A 165 3.90 15.55 -1.96
CA ARG A 165 3.60 16.79 -2.67
C ARG A 165 2.15 17.25 -2.48
N GLY A 166 1.21 16.32 -2.35
CA GLY A 166 -0.20 16.61 -2.04
C GLY A 166 -0.43 17.23 -0.65
N MET A 167 0.58 17.20 0.24
CA MET A 167 0.52 17.96 1.49
C MET A 167 0.81 19.45 1.28
N LEU A 168 1.69 19.75 0.32
CA LEU A 168 2.15 21.11 0.03
C LEU A 168 1.26 21.80 -1.02
N HIS A 169 0.64 21.01 -1.90
CA HIS A 169 -0.15 21.46 -3.04
C HIS A 169 -1.49 20.69 -3.11
N PRO A 170 -2.43 20.97 -2.18
CA PRO A 170 -3.72 20.28 -2.14
C PRO A 170 -4.52 20.43 -3.45
N GLU A 171 -4.33 21.52 -4.20
CA GLU A 171 -4.95 21.77 -5.51
C GLU A 171 -4.62 20.69 -6.56
N LEU A 172 -3.45 20.04 -6.45
CA LEU A 172 -3.07 18.95 -7.35
C LEU A 172 -3.89 17.69 -7.06
N THR A 173 -4.08 17.39 -5.78
CA THR A 173 -4.89 16.24 -5.35
C THR A 173 -6.35 16.48 -5.72
N GLU A 174 -6.89 17.67 -5.46
CA GLU A 174 -8.27 18.04 -5.80
C GLU A 174 -8.52 17.93 -7.32
N SER A 175 -7.63 18.49 -8.13
CA SER A 175 -7.76 18.42 -9.59
C SER A 175 -7.70 16.98 -10.11
N ALA A 176 -6.72 16.20 -9.63
CA ALA A 176 -6.49 14.84 -10.12
C ALA A 176 -7.61 13.87 -9.74
N THR A 177 -8.20 14.02 -8.56
CA THR A 177 -9.24 13.13 -8.03
C THR A 177 -10.67 13.57 -8.38
N ARG A 178 -10.86 14.76 -8.97
CA ARG A 178 -12.18 15.38 -9.19
C ARG A 178 -13.18 14.45 -9.91
N ARG A 179 -12.74 13.77 -10.97
CA ARG A 179 -13.63 12.90 -11.77
C ARG A 179 -13.98 11.63 -11.03
N GLU A 180 -12.98 10.96 -10.47
CA GLU A 180 -13.16 9.76 -9.67
C GLU A 180 -14.07 10.01 -8.46
N ALA A 181 -13.85 11.11 -7.73
CA ALA A 181 -14.71 11.50 -6.61
C ALA A 181 -16.16 11.81 -7.05
N ALA A 182 -16.33 12.48 -8.19
CA ALA A 182 -17.66 12.77 -8.73
C ALA A 182 -18.40 11.48 -9.12
N GLU A 183 -17.72 10.52 -9.74
CA GLU A 183 -18.28 9.22 -10.10
C GLU A 183 -18.68 8.43 -8.86
N LEU A 184 -17.77 8.29 -7.90
CA LEU A 184 -18.02 7.55 -6.66
C LEU A 184 -19.11 8.19 -5.79
N SER A 185 -19.36 9.50 -5.89
CA SER A 185 -20.40 10.16 -5.10
C SER A 185 -21.83 9.76 -5.46
N SER A 186 -22.02 9.05 -6.57
CA SER A 186 -23.32 8.49 -6.96
C SER A 186 -23.76 7.29 -6.11
N HIS A 187 -22.84 6.69 -5.34
CA HIS A 187 -23.09 5.51 -4.52
C HIS A 187 -22.42 5.64 -3.14
N GLU A 188 -23.09 5.13 -2.10
CA GLU A 188 -22.48 4.96 -0.79
C GLU A 188 -21.91 3.54 -0.69
N PHE A 189 -20.69 3.43 -0.17
CA PHE A 189 -20.00 2.16 0.00
C PHE A 189 -19.77 1.88 1.47
N ASP A 190 -19.81 0.61 1.87
CA ASP A 190 -19.52 0.21 3.25
C ASP A 190 -18.03 0.42 3.58
N LEU A 191 -17.16 0.32 2.57
CA LEU A 191 -15.71 0.49 2.68
C LEU A 191 -15.13 1.35 1.56
N TYR A 192 -14.07 2.09 1.89
CA TYR A 192 -13.26 2.85 0.94
C TYR A 192 -11.80 2.42 1.09
N LEU A 193 -11.24 1.79 0.07
CA LEU A 193 -10.02 0.99 0.19
C LEU A 193 -8.92 1.45 -0.78
N SER A 194 -7.68 1.49 -0.30
CA SER A 194 -6.49 1.62 -1.14
C SER A 194 -5.32 0.83 -0.53
N ALA A 195 -4.10 1.05 -1.02
CA ALA A 195 -2.92 0.30 -0.61
C ALA A 195 -1.68 1.20 -0.37
N ASN A 196 -1.92 2.49 -0.12
CA ASN A 196 -0.83 3.44 0.09
C ASN A 196 -1.37 4.64 0.84
N ARG A 197 -0.79 4.91 2.02
CA ARG A 197 -1.34 5.89 2.98
C ARG A 197 -1.54 7.29 2.40
N THR A 198 -0.68 7.70 1.46
CA THR A 198 -0.81 9.02 0.83
C THR A 198 -1.92 9.05 -0.24
N CYS A 199 -2.22 7.92 -0.87
CA CYS A 199 -3.40 7.80 -1.74
C CYS A 199 -4.68 7.82 -0.91
N GLU A 200 -4.69 7.11 0.23
CA GLU A 200 -5.82 7.14 1.18
C GLU A 200 -6.13 8.56 1.64
N LEU A 201 -5.13 9.32 2.09
CA LEU A 201 -5.30 10.73 2.48
C LEU A 201 -5.78 11.61 1.32
N GLY A 202 -5.29 11.35 0.10
CA GLY A 202 -5.71 12.10 -1.09
C GLY A 202 -7.18 11.86 -1.42
N MET A 203 -7.60 10.60 -1.39
CA MET A 203 -8.97 10.20 -1.68
C MET A 203 -9.94 10.58 -0.55
N GLU A 204 -9.50 10.53 0.71
CA GLU A 204 -10.29 11.02 1.85
C GLU A 204 -10.60 12.51 1.71
N ARG A 205 -9.61 13.33 1.35
CA ARG A 205 -9.83 14.76 1.07
C ARG A 205 -10.78 14.99 -0.11
N ALA A 206 -10.69 14.15 -1.13
CA ALA A 206 -11.48 14.29 -2.35
C ALA A 206 -12.95 13.88 -2.18
N THR A 207 -13.21 12.86 -1.35
CA THR A 207 -14.52 12.21 -1.23
C THR A 207 -15.21 12.51 0.10
N GLY A 208 -14.48 12.97 1.12
CA GLY A 208 -14.97 13.12 2.49
C GLY A 208 -15.24 11.79 3.21
N LYS A 209 -14.72 10.67 2.68
CA LYS A 209 -14.94 9.31 3.20
C LYS A 209 -13.65 8.74 3.80
N PRO A 210 -13.72 7.85 4.82
CA PRO A 210 -12.53 7.30 5.46
C PRO A 210 -11.87 6.23 4.57
N TRP A 211 -10.88 6.62 3.77
CA TRP A 211 -10.11 5.67 2.96
C TRP A 211 -9.07 4.94 3.81
N ARG A 212 -9.06 3.61 3.72
CA ARG A 212 -8.28 2.72 4.59
C ARG A 212 -7.39 1.81 3.76
N HIS A 213 -6.31 1.35 4.36
CA HIS A 213 -5.47 0.33 3.76
C HIS A 213 -6.22 -1.00 3.72
N VAL A 214 -6.29 -1.66 2.56
CA VAL A 214 -7.04 -2.92 2.38
C VAL A 214 -6.62 -4.00 3.37
N LEU A 215 -5.32 -4.10 3.67
CA LEU A 215 -4.79 -5.09 4.61
C LEU A 215 -5.11 -4.76 6.08
N SER A 216 -5.31 -3.48 6.41
CA SER A 216 -5.76 -3.09 7.76
C SER A 216 -7.18 -3.59 7.99
N VAL A 217 -8.08 -3.37 7.03
CA VAL A 217 -9.46 -3.85 7.10
C VAL A 217 -9.51 -5.39 7.11
N LEU A 218 -8.72 -6.05 6.27
CA LEU A 218 -8.61 -7.50 6.25
C LEU A 218 -8.15 -8.07 7.60
N SER A 219 -7.11 -7.47 8.20
CA SER A 219 -6.61 -7.89 9.51
C SER A 219 -7.66 -7.68 10.62
N GLU A 220 -8.42 -6.60 10.59
CA GLU A 220 -9.48 -6.36 11.59
C GLU A 220 -10.58 -7.41 11.47
N ARG A 221 -11.04 -7.70 10.25
CA ARG A 221 -12.04 -8.74 9.98
C ARG A 221 -11.57 -10.11 10.45
N MET A 222 -10.28 -10.42 10.27
CA MET A 222 -9.69 -11.65 10.79
C MET A 222 -9.75 -11.71 12.31
N VAL A 223 -9.37 -10.64 13.01
CA VAL A 223 -9.40 -10.61 14.48
C VAL A 223 -10.83 -10.72 15.01
N GLU A 224 -11.80 -10.13 14.31
CA GLU A 224 -13.20 -10.13 14.71
C GLU A 224 -13.91 -11.48 14.47
N TYR A 225 -13.56 -12.19 13.39
CA TYR A 225 -14.35 -13.34 12.92
C TYR A 225 -13.58 -14.66 12.75
N ALA A 226 -12.25 -14.69 12.82
CA ALA A 226 -11.52 -15.96 12.70
C ALA A 226 -11.77 -16.83 13.95
N PRO A 227 -12.14 -18.11 13.78
CA PRO A 227 -12.25 -19.02 14.91
C PRO A 227 -10.89 -19.18 15.60
N ALA A 228 -10.92 -19.16 16.94
CA ALA A 228 -9.75 -19.35 17.80
C ALA A 228 -9.10 -20.73 17.65
#